data_AF-A0A3N1X7E5-F1
#
_entry.id   AF-A0A3N1X7E5-F1
#
_cell.length_a   1.000
_cell.length_b   1.000
_cell.length_c   1.000
_cell.angle_alpha   90.00
_cell.angle_beta   90.00
_cell.angle_gamma   90.00
#
_symmetry.space_group_name_H-M   'P 1'
#
loop_
_entity.id
_entity.type
_entity.pdbx_description
1 polymer ?
#
loop_
_entity_poly.entity_id
_entity_poly.type
_entity_poly.pdbx_seq_one_letter_code
_entity_poly.pdbx_strand_id
1 'polypeptide(L)'
;MSISIGTDSLYNATLNNSNKTNKLENSLSNKIEDSTDEELMEVCKSFESYLLEQVFKKMESTITKTEEDGEYVSYFKDMMYQNYAEDATDTQGFGIAQMLYESMKRNQ
;
A
#
# COMPACT_ATOMS: atom_id res chain seq x y z
N MET A 1 28.32 4.16 24.61
CA MET A 1 27.80 3.81 23.28
C MET A 1 26.38 4.33 23.18
N SER A 2 26.19 5.49 22.56
CA SER A 2 24.87 6.05 22.28
C SER A 2 24.23 5.23 21.17
N ILE A 3 23.21 4.45 21.53
CA ILE A 3 22.39 3.72 20.57
C ILE A 3 21.48 4.77 19.91
N SER A 4 21.93 5.32 18.79
CA SER A 4 21.12 6.15 17.89
C SER A 4 20.31 5.21 17.00
N ILE A 5 19.28 4.59 17.56
CA ILE A 5 18.29 3.79 16.84
C ILE A 5 16.94 4.43 17.18
N GLY A 6 16.39 5.23 16.28
CA GLY A 6 15.08 5.84 16.52
C GLY A 6 14.66 6.86 15.48
N THR A 7 15.61 7.52 14.81
CA THR A 7 15.30 8.51 13.77
C THR A 7 15.30 7.92 12.37
N ASP A 8 16.19 6.97 12.08
CA ASP A 8 16.37 6.43 10.72
C ASP A 8 15.28 5.41 10.33
N SER A 9 14.71 4.71 11.32
CA SER A 9 13.60 3.74 11.12
C SER A 9 12.30 4.44 10.72
N LEU A 10 11.91 5.48 11.48
CA LEU A 10 10.67 6.23 11.25
C LEU A 10 10.76 7.11 9.99
N TYR A 11 11.94 7.65 9.70
CA TYR A 11 12.22 8.38 8.46
C TYR A 11 12.14 7.44 7.24
N ASN A 12 12.65 6.20 7.34
CA ASN A 12 12.51 5.22 6.28
C ASN A 12 11.05 4.78 6.06
N ALA A 13 10.25 4.58 7.10
CA ALA A 13 8.84 4.21 6.94
C ALA A 13 8.03 5.30 6.21
N THR A 14 8.24 6.57 6.56
CA THR A 14 7.57 7.72 5.93
C THR A 14 8.06 7.96 4.50
N LEU A 15 9.38 7.85 4.27
CA LEU A 15 9.99 8.01 2.95
C LEU A 15 9.61 6.86 2.01
N ASN A 16 9.49 5.63 2.52
CA ASN A 16 8.99 4.48 1.76
C ASN A 16 7.53 4.68 1.33
N ASN A 17 6.69 5.28 2.18
CA ASN A 17 5.28 5.50 1.86
C ASN A 17 5.11 6.54 0.74
N SER A 18 5.80 7.70 0.85
CA SER A 18 5.79 8.73 -0.21
C SER A 18 6.41 8.26 -1.51
N ASN A 19 7.47 7.44 -1.45
CA ASN A 19 8.07 6.83 -2.63
C ASN A 19 7.17 5.78 -3.29
N LYS A 20 6.39 5.02 -2.51
CA LYS A 20 5.40 4.08 -3.04
C LYS A 20 4.30 4.84 -3.77
N THR A 21 3.69 5.85 -3.16
CA THR A 21 2.63 6.65 -3.81
C THR A 21 3.11 7.33 -5.09
N ASN A 22 4.27 7.98 -5.09
CA ASN A 22 4.81 8.65 -6.27
C ASN A 22 5.19 7.67 -7.39
N LYS A 23 5.71 6.48 -7.04
CA LYS A 23 5.98 5.41 -8.02
C LYS A 23 4.70 4.86 -8.62
N LEU A 24 3.66 4.71 -7.79
CA LEU A 24 2.34 4.25 -8.20
C LEU A 24 1.73 5.27 -9.17
N GLU A 25 1.68 6.54 -8.80
CA GLU A 25 1.20 7.63 -9.64
C GLU A 25 1.94 7.68 -10.97
N ASN A 26 3.28 7.71 -10.95
CA ASN A 26 4.08 7.70 -12.18
C ASN A 26 3.85 6.45 -13.05
N SER A 27 3.60 5.29 -12.44
CA SER A 27 3.31 4.06 -13.18
C SER A 27 1.92 4.14 -13.81
N LEU A 28 0.91 4.64 -13.08
CA LEU A 28 -0.44 4.85 -13.60
C LEU A 28 -0.48 5.89 -14.72
N SER A 29 0.28 6.99 -14.61
CA SER A 29 0.26 8.08 -15.60
C SER A 29 1.00 7.75 -16.90
N ASN A 30 2.11 7.00 -16.82
CA ASN A 30 2.99 6.77 -17.98
C ASN A 30 2.76 5.43 -18.70
N LYS A 31 2.05 4.45 -18.12
CA LYS A 31 1.83 3.13 -18.75
C LYS A 31 0.58 3.04 -19.62
N ILE A 32 -0.18 4.11 -19.79
CA ILE A 32 -1.45 4.08 -20.51
C ILE A 32 -1.27 3.91 -22.04
N GLU A 33 -0.12 4.17 -22.64
CA GLU A 33 0.03 4.07 -24.11
C GLU A 33 0.84 2.86 -24.61
N ASP A 34 1.77 2.31 -23.82
CA ASP A 34 2.73 1.28 -24.30
C ASP A 34 2.90 0.05 -23.37
N SER A 35 2.13 -0.08 -22.27
CA SER A 35 2.26 -1.25 -21.37
C SER A 35 1.43 -2.44 -21.82
N THR A 36 1.87 -3.65 -21.47
CA THR A 36 1.07 -4.85 -21.72
C THR A 36 -0.13 -4.92 -20.77
N ASP A 37 -1.19 -5.61 -21.17
CA ASP A 37 -2.38 -5.85 -20.34
C ASP A 37 -2.00 -6.44 -18.96
N GLU A 38 -0.96 -7.28 -18.91
CA GLU A 38 -0.44 -7.90 -17.68
C GLU A 38 0.27 -6.89 -16.78
N GLU A 39 1.13 -6.04 -17.34
CA GLU A 39 1.80 -4.99 -16.58
C GLU A 39 0.83 -3.95 -16.01
N LEU A 40 -0.21 -3.58 -16.78
CA LEU A 40 -1.22 -2.63 -16.33
C LEU A 40 -2.05 -3.21 -15.18
N MET A 41 -2.41 -4.50 -15.27
CA MET A 41 -3.11 -5.21 -14.20
C MET A 41 -2.25 -5.29 -12.93
N GLU A 42 -0.96 -5.57 -13.06
CA GLU A 42 -0.04 -5.64 -11.91
C GLU A 42 0.11 -4.29 -11.21
N VAL A 43 0.15 -3.19 -11.99
CA VAL A 43 0.10 -1.84 -11.42
C VAL A 43 -1.23 -1.60 -10.68
N CYS A 44 -2.37 -2.01 -11.25
CA CYS A 44 -3.66 -1.89 -10.59
C CYS A 44 -3.75 -2.72 -9.29
N LYS A 45 -3.19 -3.93 -9.28
CA LYS A 45 -3.06 -4.76 -8.07
C LYS A 45 -2.20 -4.09 -7.01
N SER A 46 -1.04 -3.56 -7.40
CA SER A 46 -0.17 -2.84 -6.47
C SER A 46 -0.88 -1.62 -5.83
N PHE A 47 -1.79 -0.99 -6.58
CA PHE A 47 -2.63 0.08 -6.07
C PHE A 47 -3.73 -0.41 -5.13
N GLU A 48 -4.42 -1.49 -5.46
CA GLU A 48 -5.42 -2.09 -4.57
C GLU A 48 -4.81 -2.51 -3.23
N SER A 49 -3.66 -3.19 -3.25
CA SER A 49 -2.95 -3.58 -2.03
C SER A 49 -2.56 -2.35 -1.20
N TYR A 50 -1.99 -1.33 -1.82
CA TYR A 50 -1.66 -0.08 -1.12
C TYR A 50 -2.90 0.59 -0.51
N LEU A 51 -4.01 0.65 -1.24
CA LEU A 51 -5.26 1.23 -0.77
C LEU A 51 -5.81 0.45 0.44
N LEU A 52 -5.83 -0.88 0.37
CA LEU A 52 -6.31 -1.75 1.44
C LEU A 52 -5.42 -1.66 2.69
N GLU A 53 -4.09 -1.61 2.54
CA GLU A 53 -3.16 -1.35 3.65
C GLU A 53 -3.55 -0.06 4.39
N GLN A 54 -3.79 1.02 3.64
CA GLN A 54 -4.17 2.32 4.20
C GLN A 54 -5.57 2.30 4.84
N VAL A 55 -6.52 1.54 4.29
CA VAL A 55 -7.84 1.31 4.89
C VAL A 55 -7.71 0.58 6.22
N PHE A 56 -6.91 -0.49 6.30
CA PHE A 56 -6.70 -1.23 7.54
C PHE A 56 -6.03 -0.39 8.62
N LYS A 57 -5.02 0.40 8.26
CA LYS A 57 -4.37 1.35 9.17
C LYS A 57 -5.33 2.40 9.71
N LYS A 58 -6.19 2.98 8.84
CA LYS A 58 -7.21 3.94 9.28
C LYS A 58 -8.30 3.28 10.14
N MET A 59 -8.68 2.05 9.82
CA MET A 59 -9.63 1.28 10.63
C MET A 59 -9.09 1.05 12.04
N GLU A 60 -7.81 0.70 12.19
CA GLU A 60 -7.16 0.61 13.50
C GLU A 60 -7.18 1.95 14.25
N SER A 61 -6.91 3.06 13.56
CA SER A 61 -6.92 4.39 14.18
C SER A 61 -8.30 4.82 14.71
N THR A 62 -9.38 4.16 14.27
CA THR A 62 -10.74 4.40 14.76
C THR A 62 -11.02 3.66 16.08
N ILE A 63 -10.18 2.69 16.45
CA ILE A 63 -10.26 1.96 17.72
C ILE A 63 -9.56 2.79 18.79
N THR A 64 -10.29 3.20 19.83
CA THR A 64 -9.72 3.90 20.98
C THR A 64 -8.76 2.96 21.73
N LYS A 65 -7.46 3.23 21.62
CA LYS A 65 -6.43 2.49 22.35
C LYS A 65 -6.36 3.00 23.79
N THR A 66 -6.39 2.09 24.76
CA THR A 66 -6.28 2.41 26.19
C THR A 66 -4.82 2.56 26.63
N GLU A 67 -3.89 1.99 25.86
CA GLU A 67 -2.43 2.03 26.04
C GLU A 67 -1.76 2.24 24.68
N GLU A 68 -0.60 2.92 24.64
CA GLU A 68 0.20 3.04 23.41
C GLU A 68 0.93 1.73 23.12
N ASP A 69 0.86 1.27 21.87
CA ASP A 69 1.60 0.10 21.43
C ASP A 69 3.12 0.39 21.46
N GLY A 70 3.91 -0.56 21.98
CA GLY A 70 5.36 -0.48 21.85
C GLY A 70 5.81 -0.57 20.39
N GLU A 71 7.00 -0.02 20.07
CA GLU A 71 7.54 0.06 18.71
C GLU A 71 7.56 -1.30 17.98
N TYR A 72 7.93 -2.37 18.67
CA TYR A 72 7.90 -3.74 18.12
C TYR A 72 6.49 -4.21 17.73
N VAL A 73 5.48 -3.87 18.53
CA VAL A 73 4.08 -4.22 18.25
C VAL A 73 3.58 -3.42 17.05
N SER A 74 3.93 -2.12 16.98
CA SER A 74 3.59 -1.27 15.83
C SER A 74 4.18 -1.81 14.53
N TYR A 75 5.46 -2.18 14.52
CA TYR A 75 6.11 -2.74 13.34
C TYR A 75 5.47 -4.07 12.90
N PHE A 76 5.14 -4.95 13.86
CA PHE A 76 4.46 -6.20 13.55
C PHE A 76 3.05 -5.95 12.96
N LYS A 77 2.31 -4.99 13.48
CA LYS A 77 1.00 -4.59 12.95
C LYS A 77 1.10 -4.05 11.52
N ASP A 78 2.09 -3.20 11.24
CA ASP A 78 2.34 -2.70 9.89
C ASP A 78 2.59 -3.85 8.90
N MET A 79 3.45 -4.81 9.26
CA MET A 79 3.68 -6.00 8.44
C MET A 79 2.41 -6.82 8.28
N MET A 80 1.62 -7.00 9.34
CA MET A 80 0.35 -7.73 9.28
C MET A 80 -0.62 -7.08 8.29
N TYR A 81 -0.77 -5.76 8.33
CA TYR A 81 -1.65 -5.03 7.41
C TYR A 81 -1.18 -5.12 5.95
N GLN A 82 0.13 -5.09 5.71
CA GLN A 82 0.70 -5.30 4.38
C GLN A 82 0.37 -6.68 3.82
N ASN A 83 0.61 -7.74 4.60
CA ASN A 83 0.31 -9.11 4.17
C ASN A 83 -1.20 -9.30 3.90
N TYR A 84 -2.06 -8.77 4.78
CA TYR A 84 -3.51 -8.88 4.58
C TYR A 84 -3.99 -8.13 3.33
N ALA A 85 -3.37 -7.00 3.01
CA ALA A 85 -3.71 -6.25 1.81
C ALA A 85 -3.25 -6.96 0.53
N GLU A 86 -2.05 -7.56 0.54
CA GLU A 86 -1.54 -8.40 -0.54
C GLU A 86 -2.45 -9.62 -0.76
N ASP A 87 -2.74 -10.39 0.30
CA ASP A 87 -3.63 -11.56 0.23
C ASP A 87 -5.03 -11.20 -0.29
N ALA A 88 -5.61 -10.10 0.20
CA ALA A 88 -6.92 -9.64 -0.24
C ALA A 88 -6.95 -9.21 -1.71
N THR A 89 -5.85 -8.65 -2.20
CA THR A 89 -5.68 -8.26 -3.61
C THR A 89 -5.51 -9.48 -4.50
N ASP A 90 -4.69 -10.45 -4.08
CA ASP A 90 -4.41 -11.65 -4.87
C ASP A 90 -5.58 -12.61 -4.95
N THR A 91 -6.37 -12.71 -3.88
CA THR A 91 -7.64 -13.44 -3.90
C THR A 91 -8.73 -12.75 -4.72
N GLN A 92 -8.46 -11.56 -5.27
CA GLN A 92 -9.43 -10.72 -5.98
C GLN A 92 -10.69 -10.43 -5.14
N GLY A 93 -10.56 -10.41 -3.81
CA GLY A 93 -11.71 -10.36 -2.90
C GLY A 93 -12.52 -9.06 -3.01
N PHE A 94 -11.85 -7.94 -3.31
CA PHE A 94 -12.48 -6.62 -3.46
C PHE A 94 -12.66 -6.18 -4.92
N GLY A 95 -11.88 -6.74 -5.86
CA GLY A 95 -12.00 -6.49 -7.29
C GLY A 95 -11.68 -5.06 -7.72
N ILE A 96 -11.02 -4.26 -6.88
CA ILE A 96 -10.75 -2.84 -7.14
C ILE A 96 -9.72 -2.69 -8.27
N ALA A 97 -8.69 -3.54 -8.28
CA ALA A 97 -7.70 -3.56 -9.37
C ALA A 97 -8.35 -3.84 -10.72
N GLN A 98 -9.30 -4.78 -10.77
CA GLN A 98 -10.03 -5.10 -12.00
C GLN A 98 -10.89 -3.91 -12.46
N MET A 99 -11.65 -3.29 -11.55
CA MET A 99 -12.45 -2.11 -11.88
C MET A 99 -11.60 -0.94 -12.39
N LEU A 100 -10.43 -0.74 -11.79
CA LEU A 100 -9.46 0.28 -12.20
C LEU A 100 -8.88 -0.03 -13.57
N TYR A 101 -8.42 -1.27 -13.79
CA TYR A 101 -7.91 -1.76 -15.08
C TYR A 101 -8.94 -1.59 -16.21
N GLU A 102 -10.18 -2.02 -16.00
CA GLU A 102 -11.26 -1.88 -16.98
C GLU A 102 -11.58 -0.41 -17.26
N SER A 103 -11.52 0.45 -16.24
CA SER A 103 -11.76 1.88 -16.40
C SER A 103 -10.63 2.58 -17.16
N MET A 104 -9.38 2.14 -16.99
CA MET A 104 -8.25 2.65 -17.77
C MET A 104 -8.37 2.23 -19.23
N LYS A 105 -8.64 0.94 -19.50
CA LYS A 105 -8.80 0.40 -20.85
C LYS A 105 -9.99 0.99 -21.62
N ARG A 106 -11.06 1.37 -20.93
CA ARG A 106 -12.24 2.02 -21.54
C ARG A 106 -12.01 3.48 -21.92
N ASN A 107 -11.08 4.17 -21.26
CA ASN A 107 -10.75 5.57 -21.50
C ASN A 107 -9.47 5.74 -22.35
N GLN A 108 -8.90 4.63 -22.82
CA GLN A 108 -7.86 4.56 -23.84
C GLN A 108 -8.51 4.63 -25.23
#